data_AF-A0A1D9CXA3-F1
#
_entry.id   AF-A0A1D9CXA3-F1
#
_cell.length_a   1.000
_cell.length_b   1.000
_cell.length_c   1.000
_cell.angle_alpha   90.00
_cell.angle_beta   90.00
_cell.angle_gamma   90.00
#
_symmetry.space_group_name_H-M   'P 1'
#
loop_
_entity.id
_entity.type
_entity.pdbx_description
1 polymer ?
#
loop_
_entity_poly.entity_id
_entity_poly.type
_entity_poly.pdbx_seq_one_letter_code
_entity_poly.pdbx_strand_id
1 'polypeptide(L)'
;MIPQTFIETAGDILGSTEKGLSGSKIASLFAAYAVDYNTDIPYTSYPFTVSTPNKRYALKKNLSSFNPKQQFKIIKELCEHPEIKDLPEVRDLKIKLLTRFKGLNTDIDTVNEILVDETRFWLDDYTKSLEQYNYALEKYKGNIFERNLLDDLRLSLELLVKEILGNSKSLENQLTDIGTFIKRNNGSRELVNMFVKLIDYFTKYQNDYVKHDSQVIEEEVEFILEITSSFMKHFIRMKNRI
;
A
#
# COMPACT_ATOMS: atom_id res chain seq x y z
N MET A 1 -18.83 -3.42 -9.54
CA MET A 1 -19.40 -4.63 -8.92
C MET A 1 -18.28 -5.65 -8.79
N ILE A 2 -18.13 -6.32 -7.63
CA ILE A 2 -17.16 -7.43 -7.50
C ILE A 2 -17.79 -8.67 -8.16
N PRO A 3 -17.13 -9.32 -9.14
CA PRO A 3 -17.65 -10.52 -9.78
C PRO A 3 -17.86 -11.66 -8.78
N GLN A 4 -18.91 -12.45 -8.99
CA GLN A 4 -19.20 -13.62 -8.16
C GLN A 4 -18.02 -14.61 -8.11
N THR A 5 -17.29 -14.76 -9.22
CA THR A 5 -16.08 -15.60 -9.29
C THR A 5 -14.96 -15.12 -8.36
N PHE A 6 -14.88 -13.81 -8.11
CA PHE A 6 -13.93 -13.26 -7.14
C PHE A 6 -14.39 -13.52 -5.70
N ILE A 7 -15.69 -13.40 -5.41
CA ILE A 7 -16.27 -13.76 -4.11
C ILE A 7 -16.06 -15.25 -3.80
N GLU A 8 -16.21 -16.12 -4.80
CA GLU A 8 -15.93 -17.55 -4.68
C GLU A 8 -14.47 -17.81 -4.32
N THR A 9 -13.56 -17.18 -5.06
CA THR A 9 -12.10 -17.27 -4.81
C THR A 9 -11.75 -16.79 -3.40
N ALA A 10 -12.31 -15.64 -2.98
CA ALA A 10 -12.09 -15.10 -1.64
C ALA A 10 -12.58 -16.07 -0.56
N GLY A 11 -13.77 -16.65 -0.74
CA GLY A 11 -14.30 -17.63 0.20
C GLY A 11 -13.52 -18.94 0.28
N ASP A 12 -12.93 -19.39 -0.83
CA ASP A 12 -12.12 -20.61 -0.85
C ASP A 12 -10.75 -20.41 -0.17
N ILE A 13 -10.14 -19.24 -0.32
CA ILE A 13 -8.88 -18.87 0.32
C ILE A 13 -9.09 -18.56 1.80
N LEU A 14 -9.92 -17.55 2.10
CA LEU A 14 -10.13 -17.04 3.47
C LEU A 14 -10.83 -18.06 4.37
N GLY A 15 -11.71 -18.89 3.79
CA GLY A 15 -12.41 -19.97 4.47
C GLY A 15 -11.75 -21.33 4.31
N SER A 16 -10.49 -21.42 3.87
CA SER A 16 -9.82 -22.71 3.64
C SER A 16 -9.82 -23.60 4.89
N THR A 17 -10.01 -24.91 4.72
CA THR A 17 -10.12 -25.87 5.83
C THR A 17 -8.85 -25.93 6.66
N GLU A 18 -7.68 -25.91 6.01
CA GLU A 18 -6.38 -26.12 6.68
C GLU A 18 -5.76 -24.83 7.22
N LYS A 19 -5.82 -23.74 6.44
CA LYS A 19 -5.08 -22.50 6.71
C LYS A 19 -5.96 -21.25 6.83
N GLY A 20 -7.25 -21.34 6.50
CA GLY A 20 -8.17 -20.22 6.54
C GLY A 20 -8.81 -20.02 7.91
N LEU A 21 -9.58 -18.96 8.07
CA LEU A 21 -10.30 -18.61 9.29
C LEU A 21 -11.21 -19.75 9.75
N SER A 22 -11.37 -19.88 11.06
CA SER A 22 -12.29 -20.85 11.65
C SER A 22 -13.75 -20.46 11.42
N GLY A 23 -14.67 -21.43 11.47
CA GLY A 23 -16.10 -21.16 11.29
C GLY A 23 -16.67 -20.21 12.36
N SER A 24 -16.23 -20.36 13.62
CA SER A 24 -16.61 -19.45 14.70
C SER A 24 -16.09 -18.04 14.49
N LYS A 25 -14.86 -17.88 14.00
CA LYS A 25 -14.29 -16.58 13.67
C LYS A 25 -15.04 -15.91 12.53
N ILE A 26 -15.35 -16.66 11.46
CA ILE A 26 -16.15 -16.16 10.34
C ILE A 26 -17.51 -15.66 10.84
N ALA A 27 -18.23 -16.45 11.64
CA ALA A 27 -19.51 -16.03 12.18
C ALA A 27 -19.40 -14.74 13.00
N SER A 28 -18.42 -14.67 13.91
CA SER A 28 -18.20 -13.51 14.77
C SER A 28 -17.84 -12.24 14.00
N LEU A 29 -16.93 -12.32 13.03
CA LEU A 29 -16.52 -11.15 12.23
C LEU A 29 -17.67 -10.65 11.37
N PHE A 30 -18.39 -11.57 10.70
CA PHE A 30 -19.52 -11.18 9.86
C PHE A 30 -20.71 -10.64 10.68
N ALA A 31 -20.93 -11.12 11.90
CA ALA A 31 -21.93 -10.53 12.79
C ALA A 31 -21.57 -9.07 13.14
N ALA A 32 -20.30 -8.77 13.40
CA ALA A 32 -19.84 -7.39 13.62
C ALA A 32 -20.09 -6.52 12.37
N TYR A 33 -19.70 -6.99 11.19
CA TYR A 33 -19.96 -6.28 9.93
C TYR A 33 -21.44 -6.06 9.64
N ALA A 34 -22.28 -7.05 9.95
CA ALA A 34 -23.73 -6.94 9.79
C ALA A 34 -24.32 -5.82 10.66
N VAL A 35 -23.82 -5.68 11.90
CA VAL A 35 -24.20 -4.59 12.81
C VAL A 35 -23.71 -3.24 12.28
N ASP A 36 -22.42 -3.14 11.93
CA ASP A 36 -21.80 -1.87 11.49
C ASP A 36 -22.45 -1.32 10.22
N TYR A 37 -22.77 -2.21 9.28
CA TYR A 37 -23.38 -1.83 8.01
C TYR A 37 -24.91 -1.88 8.00
N ASN A 38 -25.53 -2.29 9.11
CA ASN A 38 -26.97 -2.53 9.21
C ASN A 38 -27.49 -3.43 8.06
N THR A 39 -26.83 -4.57 7.85
CA THR A 39 -27.07 -5.51 6.75
C THR A 39 -27.46 -6.87 7.30
N ASP A 40 -28.60 -7.40 6.86
CA ASP A 40 -29.01 -8.77 7.19
C ASP A 40 -28.13 -9.81 6.47
N ILE A 41 -27.57 -10.73 7.24
CA ILE A 41 -26.75 -11.82 6.72
C ILE A 41 -27.30 -13.19 7.15
N PRO A 42 -27.15 -14.23 6.31
CA PRO A 42 -27.73 -15.55 6.58
C PRO A 42 -27.04 -16.33 7.69
N TYR A 43 -25.76 -16.05 7.99
CA TYR A 43 -24.96 -16.83 8.95
C TYR A 43 -24.24 -15.95 9.97
N THR A 44 -24.93 -15.60 11.06
CA THR A 44 -24.43 -14.73 12.15
C THR A 44 -23.81 -15.49 13.32
N SER A 45 -24.03 -16.80 13.43
CA SER A 45 -23.61 -17.60 14.60
C SER A 45 -22.99 -18.94 14.22
N TYR A 46 -22.17 -19.49 15.13
CA TYR A 46 -21.57 -20.82 15.02
C TYR A 46 -22.08 -21.74 16.15
N PRO A 47 -22.34 -23.05 15.91
CA PRO A 47 -22.18 -23.77 14.65
C PRO A 47 -23.14 -23.27 13.58
N PHE A 48 -22.71 -23.29 12.32
CA PHE A 48 -23.59 -22.96 11.21
C PHE A 48 -24.75 -23.97 11.17
N THR A 49 -25.93 -23.51 10.75
CA THR A 49 -27.14 -24.36 10.69
C THR A 49 -26.89 -25.62 9.87
N VAL A 50 -27.63 -26.70 10.18
CA VAL A 50 -27.45 -28.04 9.56
C VAL A 50 -27.57 -28.01 8.03
N SER A 51 -28.27 -27.02 7.48
CA SER A 51 -28.41 -26.80 6.03
C SER A 51 -27.21 -26.10 5.38
N THR A 52 -26.17 -25.74 6.13
CA THR A 52 -24.99 -25.04 5.64
C THR A 52 -23.89 -26.03 5.23
N PRO A 53 -23.50 -26.11 3.96
CA PRO A 53 -22.56 -27.12 3.49
C PRO A 53 -21.16 -27.08 4.13
N ASN A 54 -20.63 -25.88 4.45
CA ASN A 54 -19.35 -25.69 5.16
C ASN A 54 -19.06 -24.19 5.45
N LYS A 55 -17.95 -23.92 6.15
CA LYS A 55 -17.51 -22.54 6.49
C LYS A 55 -17.18 -21.66 5.26
N ARG A 56 -16.69 -22.24 4.15
CA ARG A 56 -16.46 -21.50 2.90
C ARG A 56 -17.78 -21.01 2.33
N TYR A 57 -18.81 -21.86 2.34
CA TYR A 57 -20.15 -21.51 1.89
C TYR A 57 -20.75 -20.38 2.72
N ALA A 58 -20.66 -20.47 4.05
CA ALA A 58 -21.14 -19.43 4.95
C ALA A 58 -20.48 -18.07 4.68
N LEU A 59 -19.15 -18.06 4.53
CA LEU A 59 -18.37 -16.87 4.20
C LEU A 59 -18.83 -16.25 2.87
N LYS A 60 -18.93 -17.05 1.80
CA LYS A 60 -19.39 -16.59 0.48
C LYS A 60 -20.79 -15.97 0.55
N LYS A 61 -21.72 -16.65 1.22
CA LYS A 61 -23.10 -16.20 1.33
C LYS A 61 -23.24 -14.93 2.16
N ASN A 62 -22.50 -14.80 3.25
CA ASN A 62 -22.47 -13.55 3.99
C ASN A 62 -21.87 -12.42 3.16
N LEU A 63 -20.75 -12.62 2.46
CA LEU A 63 -20.17 -11.61 1.56
C LEU A 63 -21.18 -11.12 0.51
N SER A 64 -21.93 -12.06 -0.10
CA SER A 64 -22.93 -11.72 -1.11
C SER A 64 -24.10 -10.87 -0.60
N SER A 65 -24.31 -10.75 0.72
CA SER A 65 -25.32 -9.85 1.30
C SER A 65 -24.93 -8.38 1.29
N PHE A 66 -23.64 -8.07 1.18
CA PHE A 66 -23.14 -6.69 1.23
C PHE A 66 -23.08 -6.03 -0.16
N ASN A 67 -23.16 -4.71 -0.22
CA ASN A 67 -22.97 -3.98 -1.47
C ASN A 67 -21.49 -4.01 -1.94
N PRO A 68 -21.17 -3.69 -3.21
CA PRO A 68 -19.81 -3.85 -3.73
C PRO A 68 -18.71 -3.09 -2.98
N LYS A 69 -19.02 -1.94 -2.37
CA LYS A 69 -18.03 -1.16 -1.58
C LYS A 69 -17.77 -1.85 -0.24
N GLN A 70 -18.83 -2.30 0.43
CA GLN A 70 -18.74 -3.06 1.67
C GLN A 70 -18.03 -4.40 1.44
N GLN A 71 -18.35 -5.13 0.36
CA GLN A 71 -17.67 -6.37 -0.02
C GLN A 71 -16.17 -6.15 -0.19
N PHE A 72 -15.77 -5.07 -0.86
CA PHE A 72 -14.36 -4.70 -1.01
C PHE A 72 -13.69 -4.53 0.35
N LYS A 73 -14.28 -3.70 1.22
CA LYS A 73 -13.74 -3.38 2.55
C LYS A 73 -13.62 -4.62 3.43
N ILE A 74 -14.68 -5.42 3.51
CA ILE A 74 -14.69 -6.66 4.28
C ILE A 74 -13.61 -7.63 3.78
N ILE A 75 -13.49 -7.85 2.46
CA ILE A 75 -12.45 -8.76 1.94
C ILE A 75 -11.05 -8.23 2.26
N LYS A 76 -10.82 -6.91 2.14
CA LYS A 76 -9.54 -6.28 2.49
C LYS A 76 -9.18 -6.54 3.96
N GLU A 77 -10.10 -6.24 4.87
CA GLU A 77 -9.89 -6.41 6.32
C GLU A 77 -9.69 -7.89 6.70
N LEU A 78 -10.46 -8.81 6.10
CA LEU A 78 -10.26 -10.24 6.30
C LEU A 78 -8.86 -10.70 5.85
N CYS A 79 -8.33 -10.16 4.74
CA CYS A 79 -6.96 -10.45 4.30
C CYS A 79 -5.89 -9.92 5.26
N GLU A 80 -6.21 -8.95 6.11
CA GLU A 80 -5.29 -8.37 7.10
C GLU A 80 -5.38 -9.04 8.47
N HIS A 81 -6.30 -9.99 8.64
CA HIS A 81 -6.51 -10.68 9.90
C HIS A 81 -5.21 -11.41 10.36
N PRO A 82 -4.76 -11.22 11.62
CA PRO A 82 -3.45 -11.70 12.08
C PRO A 82 -3.20 -13.21 11.88
N GLU A 83 -4.24 -14.03 11.92
CA GLU A 83 -4.15 -15.48 11.74
C GLU A 83 -3.77 -15.91 10.31
N ILE A 84 -4.04 -15.07 9.30
CA ILE A 84 -3.94 -15.47 7.88
C ILE A 84 -3.20 -14.46 6.98
N LYS A 85 -2.92 -13.24 7.45
CA LYS A 85 -2.32 -12.15 6.66
C LYS A 85 -0.96 -12.47 6.04
N ASP A 86 -0.23 -13.41 6.62
CA ASP A 86 1.11 -13.79 6.17
C ASP A 86 1.11 -14.94 5.15
N LEU A 87 -0.05 -15.53 4.88
CA LEU A 87 -0.19 -16.59 3.89
C LEU A 87 -0.01 -16.03 2.46
N PRO A 88 0.84 -16.65 1.62
CA PRO A 88 1.06 -16.19 0.25
C PRO A 88 -0.22 -16.03 -0.57
N GLU A 89 -1.15 -16.98 -0.45
CA GLU A 89 -2.45 -16.97 -1.14
C GLU A 89 -3.37 -15.82 -0.69
N VAL A 90 -3.28 -15.39 0.57
CA VAL A 90 -4.05 -14.27 1.11
C VAL A 90 -3.45 -12.94 0.65
N ARG A 91 -2.12 -12.84 0.61
CA ARG A 91 -1.41 -11.66 0.07
C ARG A 91 -1.71 -11.47 -1.42
N ASP A 92 -1.67 -12.56 -2.20
CA ASP A 92 -2.03 -12.53 -3.63
C ASP A 92 -3.50 -12.15 -3.85
N LEU A 93 -4.42 -12.69 -3.03
CA LEU A 93 -5.83 -12.29 -3.05
C LEU A 93 -6.00 -10.79 -2.78
N LYS A 94 -5.29 -10.24 -1.78
CA LYS A 94 -5.32 -8.81 -1.45
C LYS A 94 -4.81 -7.97 -2.62
N ILE A 95 -3.67 -8.33 -3.21
CA ILE A 95 -3.11 -7.63 -4.39
C ILE A 95 -4.11 -7.63 -5.55
N LYS A 96 -4.75 -8.78 -5.83
CA LYS A 96 -5.77 -8.90 -6.88
C LYS A 96 -7.00 -8.05 -6.57
N LEU A 97 -7.46 -8.01 -5.31
CA LEU A 97 -8.56 -7.16 -4.86
C LEU A 97 -8.26 -5.68 -5.13
N LEU A 98 -7.12 -5.21 -4.61
CA LEU A 98 -6.69 -3.81 -4.72
C LEU A 98 -6.50 -3.41 -6.19
N THR A 99 -5.80 -4.23 -6.98
CA THR A 99 -5.49 -3.92 -8.38
C THR A 99 -6.75 -3.88 -9.26
N ARG A 100 -7.66 -4.84 -9.10
CA ARG A 100 -8.82 -5.01 -9.99
C ARG A 100 -10.03 -4.17 -9.59
N PHE A 101 -10.18 -3.87 -8.31
CA PHE A 101 -11.38 -3.22 -7.77
C PHE A 101 -11.10 -1.92 -7.03
N LYS A 102 -9.93 -1.29 -7.24
CA LYS A 102 -9.56 0.01 -6.66
C LYS A 102 -10.66 1.08 -6.66
N GLY A 103 -11.51 1.13 -7.69
CA GLY A 103 -12.60 2.11 -7.79
C GLY A 103 -13.78 1.89 -6.84
N LEU A 104 -13.81 0.77 -6.10
CA LEU A 104 -14.78 0.49 -5.04
C LEU A 104 -14.27 0.89 -3.66
N ASN A 105 -13.01 1.28 -3.57
CA ASN A 105 -12.37 1.70 -2.35
C ASN A 105 -12.70 3.18 -2.09
N THR A 106 -13.44 3.47 -1.02
CA THR A 106 -13.91 4.82 -0.70
C THR A 106 -13.02 5.57 0.28
N ASP A 107 -12.00 4.90 0.82
CA ASP A 107 -11.15 5.45 1.86
C ASP A 107 -9.95 6.15 1.19
N ILE A 108 -9.76 7.45 1.49
CA ILE A 108 -8.66 8.29 0.95
C ILE A 108 -7.29 7.65 1.24
N ASP A 109 -7.18 6.96 2.38
CA ASP A 109 -6.02 6.17 2.85
C ASP A 109 -5.51 5.12 1.85
N THR A 110 -6.31 4.76 0.83
CA THR A 110 -5.97 3.68 -0.10
C THR A 110 -5.27 4.11 -1.37
N VAL A 111 -5.33 5.40 -1.72
CA VAL A 111 -4.45 5.95 -2.75
C VAL A 111 -3.00 5.85 -2.26
N ASN A 112 -2.77 6.11 -0.98
CA ASN A 112 -1.48 5.98 -0.32
C ASN A 112 -1.01 4.52 -0.31
N GLU A 113 -1.86 3.56 0.10
CA GLU A 113 -1.51 2.13 0.03
C GLU A 113 -1.15 1.63 -1.37
N ILE A 114 -1.92 2.00 -2.40
CA ILE A 114 -1.63 1.58 -3.79
C ILE A 114 -0.31 2.21 -4.25
N LEU A 115 -0.09 3.50 -3.97
CA LEU A 115 1.16 4.19 -4.31
C LEU A 115 2.35 3.52 -3.62
N VAL A 116 2.22 3.17 -2.34
CA VAL A 116 3.24 2.48 -1.55
C VAL A 116 3.54 1.10 -2.11
N ASP A 117 2.52 0.28 -2.36
CA ASP A 117 2.70 -1.08 -2.89
C ASP A 117 3.29 -1.08 -4.30
N GLU A 118 2.82 -0.18 -5.19
CA GLU A 118 3.42 -0.01 -6.51
C GLU A 118 4.87 0.44 -6.41
N THR A 119 5.18 1.38 -5.53
CA THR A 119 6.56 1.87 -5.34
C THR A 119 7.48 0.74 -4.87
N ARG A 120 7.04 -0.09 -3.90
CA ARG A 120 7.80 -1.26 -3.46
C ARG A 120 8.07 -2.22 -4.60
N PHE A 121 7.05 -2.55 -5.39
CA PHE A 121 7.19 -3.40 -6.56
C PHE A 121 8.23 -2.86 -7.57
N TRP A 122 8.19 -1.56 -7.87
CA TRP A 122 9.18 -0.96 -8.78
C TRP A 122 10.61 -0.94 -8.21
N LEU A 123 10.73 -0.92 -6.88
CA LEU A 123 12.00 -0.92 -6.18
C LEU A 123 12.61 -2.32 -6.00
N ASP A 124 11.94 -3.41 -6.43
CA ASP A 124 12.45 -4.79 -6.27
C ASP A 124 13.85 -4.97 -6.89
N ASP A 125 14.14 -4.28 -8.00
CA ASP A 125 15.47 -4.29 -8.65
C ASP A 125 16.50 -3.38 -7.95
N TYR A 126 16.07 -2.53 -7.01
CA TYR A 126 16.87 -1.51 -6.31
C TYR A 126 16.93 -1.81 -4.81
N THR A 127 17.41 -3.01 -4.47
CA THR A 127 17.34 -3.62 -3.13
C THR A 127 17.73 -2.70 -1.97
N LYS A 128 18.80 -1.91 -2.09
CA LYS A 128 19.23 -0.96 -1.05
C LYS A 128 18.24 0.18 -0.83
N SER A 129 17.67 0.69 -1.92
CA SER A 129 16.63 1.71 -1.85
C SER A 129 15.34 1.13 -1.24
N LEU A 130 14.95 -0.09 -1.67
CA LEU A 130 13.78 -0.80 -1.15
C LEU A 130 13.88 -1.07 0.36
N GLU A 131 15.06 -1.46 0.85
CA GLU A 131 15.31 -1.71 2.26
C GLU A 131 15.02 -0.46 3.11
N GLN A 132 15.61 0.68 2.74
CA GLN A 132 15.38 1.95 3.43
C GLN A 132 13.92 2.40 3.33
N TYR A 133 13.28 2.19 2.18
CA TYR A 133 11.87 2.49 2.01
C TYR A 133 11.00 1.66 2.96
N ASN A 134 11.27 0.35 3.10
CA ASN A 134 10.52 -0.50 4.02
C ASN A 134 10.75 -0.09 5.49
N TYR A 135 11.96 0.34 5.87
CA TYR A 135 12.21 0.87 7.21
C TYR A 135 11.39 2.13 7.52
N ALA A 136 11.22 3.01 6.54
CA ALA A 136 10.32 4.16 6.68
C ALA A 136 8.87 3.71 6.88
N LEU A 137 8.39 2.72 6.10
CA LEU A 137 7.02 2.21 6.22
C LEU A 137 6.74 1.51 7.54
N GLU A 138 7.72 0.78 8.10
CA GLU A 138 7.59 0.17 9.42
C GLU A 138 7.40 1.23 10.52
N LYS A 139 8.19 2.31 10.46
CA LYS A 139 8.07 3.45 11.37
C LYS A 139 6.74 4.19 11.21
N TYR A 140 6.31 4.40 9.96
CA TYR A 140 5.04 5.03 9.63
C TYR A 140 3.86 4.24 10.22
N LYS A 141 3.84 2.91 10.02
CA LYS A 141 2.80 2.02 10.57
C LYS A 141 2.80 1.97 12.09
N GLY A 142 3.96 2.11 12.71
CA GLY A 142 4.10 2.17 14.16
C GLY A 142 3.72 3.53 14.76
N ASN A 143 3.57 4.57 13.93
CA ASN A 143 3.50 5.98 14.33
C ASN A 143 4.63 6.36 15.31
N ILE A 144 5.85 5.94 14.99
CA ILE A 144 7.05 6.10 15.83
C ILE A 144 8.21 6.69 15.03
N PHE A 145 9.09 7.41 15.73
CA PHE A 145 10.37 7.87 15.20
C PHE A 145 10.25 8.62 13.86
N GLU A 146 9.34 9.59 13.78
CA GLU A 146 9.03 10.32 12.53
C GLU A 146 10.25 10.97 11.89
N ARG A 147 11.19 11.50 12.68
CA ARG A 147 12.47 12.01 12.17
C ARG A 147 13.26 10.95 11.42
N ASN A 148 13.40 9.76 12.00
CA ASN A 148 14.11 8.65 11.39
C ASN A 148 13.36 8.14 10.15
N LEU A 149 12.03 8.15 10.17
CA LEU A 149 11.21 7.86 9.00
C LEU A 149 11.53 8.82 7.86
N LEU A 150 11.58 10.13 8.12
CA LEU A 150 11.91 11.14 7.11
C LEU A 150 13.35 10.96 6.56
N ASP A 151 14.31 10.63 7.43
CA ASP A 151 15.68 10.26 7.04
C ASP A 151 15.71 9.01 6.14
N ASP A 152 14.97 7.97 6.50
CA ASP A 152 14.89 6.72 5.73
C ASP A 152 14.30 6.96 4.34
N LEU A 153 13.24 7.78 4.23
CA LEU A 153 12.65 8.19 2.95
C LEU A 153 13.64 8.93 2.07
N ARG A 154 14.35 9.90 2.65
CA ARG A 154 15.38 10.67 1.97
C ARG A 154 16.51 9.77 1.47
N LEU A 155 17.01 8.89 2.34
CA LEU A 155 18.10 7.98 2.01
C LEU A 155 17.68 6.99 0.92
N SER A 156 16.46 6.45 1.00
CA SER A 156 15.91 5.59 -0.04
C SER A 156 15.89 6.27 -1.41
N LEU A 157 15.38 7.51 -1.49
CA LEU A 157 15.38 8.27 -2.75
C LEU A 157 16.80 8.54 -3.26
N GLU A 158 17.71 8.91 -2.36
CA GLU A 158 19.10 9.17 -2.72
C GLU A 158 19.80 7.93 -3.29
N LEU A 159 19.61 6.76 -2.67
CA LEU A 159 20.16 5.50 -3.12
C LEU A 159 19.64 5.12 -4.51
N LEU A 160 18.32 5.27 -4.73
CA LEU A 160 17.72 5.02 -6.04
C LEU A 160 18.33 5.92 -7.13
N VAL A 161 18.41 7.23 -6.87
CA VAL A 161 18.91 8.19 -7.85
C VAL A 161 20.39 7.96 -8.14
N LYS A 162 21.21 7.66 -7.13
CA LYS A 162 22.63 7.28 -7.29
C LYS A 162 22.78 6.07 -8.22
N GLU A 163 21.95 5.06 -8.03
CA GLU A 163 21.98 3.83 -8.83
C GLU A 163 21.53 4.10 -10.28
N ILE A 164 20.42 4.81 -10.48
CA ILE A 164 19.90 5.15 -11.81
C ILE A 164 20.87 6.05 -12.60
N LEU A 165 21.52 7.00 -11.94
CA LEU A 165 22.45 7.94 -12.56
C LEU A 165 23.90 7.45 -12.58
N GLY A 166 24.20 6.30 -11.96
CA GLY A 166 25.54 5.72 -11.89
C GLY A 166 26.57 6.62 -11.19
N ASN A 167 26.18 7.31 -10.12
CA ASN A 167 27.06 8.22 -9.37
C ASN A 167 26.89 8.08 -7.84
N SER A 168 27.66 8.82 -7.05
CA SER A 168 27.62 8.79 -5.58
C SER A 168 27.27 10.14 -4.92
N LYS A 169 26.72 11.09 -5.69
CA LYS A 169 26.38 12.44 -5.21
C LYS A 169 25.15 12.42 -4.30
N SER A 170 25.05 13.36 -3.37
CA SER A 170 23.81 13.57 -2.60
C SER A 170 22.72 14.19 -3.47
N LEU A 171 21.46 14.14 -3.04
CA LEU A 171 20.32 14.71 -3.80
C LEU A 171 20.52 16.20 -4.15
N GLU A 172 20.96 17.03 -3.19
CA GLU A 172 21.20 18.47 -3.42
C GLU A 172 22.29 18.73 -4.45
N ASN A 173 23.32 17.87 -4.45
CA ASN A 173 24.50 18.04 -5.29
C ASN A 173 24.32 17.46 -6.70
N GLN A 174 23.17 16.85 -7.02
CA GLN A 174 22.90 16.24 -8.32
C GLN A 174 21.61 16.72 -8.99
N LEU A 175 21.02 17.83 -8.54
CA LEU A 175 19.83 18.43 -9.15
C LEU A 175 19.97 18.66 -10.67
N THR A 176 21.15 19.10 -11.11
CA THR A 176 21.46 19.28 -12.54
C THR A 176 21.48 17.96 -13.32
N ASP A 177 22.02 16.89 -12.71
CA ASP A 177 22.10 15.57 -13.32
C ASP A 177 20.71 14.94 -13.41
N ILE A 178 19.88 15.10 -12.36
CA ILE A 178 18.46 14.72 -12.34
C ILE A 178 17.70 15.42 -13.48
N GLY A 179 17.83 16.75 -13.59
CA GLY A 179 17.15 17.50 -14.65
C GLY A 179 17.58 17.04 -16.05
N THR A 180 18.87 16.72 -16.22
CA THR A 180 19.42 16.17 -17.46
C THR A 180 18.86 14.79 -17.77
N PHE A 181 18.76 13.91 -16.78
CA PHE A 181 18.17 12.58 -16.92
C PHE A 181 16.71 12.66 -17.38
N ILE A 182 15.88 13.47 -16.72
CA ILE A 182 14.46 13.62 -17.05
C ILE A 182 14.30 14.14 -18.48
N LYS A 183 15.09 15.15 -18.87
CA LYS A 183 15.08 15.71 -20.23
C LYS A 183 15.48 14.68 -21.29
N ARG A 184 16.50 13.85 -21.02
CA ARG A 184 16.95 12.79 -21.94
C ARG A 184 15.90 11.68 -22.10
N ASN A 185 15.03 11.48 -21.12
CA ASN A 185 13.97 10.46 -21.12
C ASN A 185 12.60 11.01 -21.54
N ASN A 186 12.57 11.96 -22.48
CA ASN A 186 11.37 12.59 -23.04
C ASN A 186 10.46 13.30 -22.01
N GLY A 187 11.01 13.78 -20.89
CA GLY A 187 10.29 14.69 -20.00
C GLY A 187 10.08 16.06 -20.67
N SER A 188 8.88 16.64 -20.50
CA SER A 188 8.64 18.02 -20.96
C SER A 188 9.50 19.00 -20.17
N ARG A 189 9.83 20.14 -20.78
CA ARG A 189 10.65 21.18 -20.14
C ARG A 189 10.00 21.68 -18.85
N GLU A 190 8.68 21.84 -18.86
CA GLU A 190 7.88 22.28 -17.73
C GLU A 190 7.95 21.27 -16.58
N LEU A 191 7.85 19.97 -16.90
CA LEU A 191 8.00 18.90 -15.91
C LEU A 191 9.42 18.86 -15.34
N VAL A 192 10.46 18.97 -16.18
CA VAL A 192 11.86 19.00 -15.71
C VAL A 192 12.07 20.13 -14.70
N ASN A 193 11.62 21.34 -15.03
CA ASN A 193 11.77 22.51 -14.15
C ASN A 193 11.04 22.33 -12.83
N MET A 194 9.80 21.83 -12.87
CA MET A 194 9.00 21.57 -11.67
C MET A 194 9.65 20.47 -10.81
N PHE A 195 10.05 19.36 -11.42
CA PHE A 195 10.57 18.19 -10.70
C PHE A 195 11.89 18.52 -9.98
N VAL A 196 12.80 19.22 -10.66
CA VAL A 196 14.05 19.69 -10.04
C VAL A 196 13.76 20.63 -8.87
N LYS A 197 12.77 21.52 -9.00
CA LYS A 197 12.36 22.42 -7.91
C LYS A 197 11.72 21.70 -6.74
N LEU A 198 10.88 20.69 -7.00
CA LEU A 198 10.28 19.89 -5.95
C LEU A 198 11.33 19.09 -5.18
N ILE A 199 12.34 18.51 -5.85
CA ILE A 199 13.46 17.84 -5.16
C ILE A 199 14.30 18.85 -4.36
N ASP A 200 14.57 20.04 -4.90
CA ASP A 200 15.27 21.11 -4.17
C ASP A 200 14.53 21.52 -2.88
N TYR A 201 13.21 21.66 -2.93
CA TYR A 201 12.43 21.96 -1.73
C TYR A 201 12.31 20.76 -0.78
N PHE A 202 12.16 19.55 -1.31
CA PHE A 202 12.17 18.32 -0.51
C PHE A 202 13.48 18.19 0.28
N THR A 203 14.64 18.42 -0.35
CA THR A 203 15.93 18.30 0.34
C THR A 203 16.14 19.41 1.37
N LYS A 204 15.68 20.63 1.11
CA LYS A 204 15.70 21.73 2.08
C LYS A 204 14.83 21.44 3.29
N TYR A 205 13.59 21.03 3.07
CA TYR A 205 12.68 20.59 4.12
C TYR A 205 13.33 19.51 4.99
N GLN A 206 13.83 18.45 4.37
CA GLN A 206 14.52 17.38 5.09
C GLN A 206 15.73 17.89 5.89
N ASN A 207 16.54 18.81 5.34
CA ASN A 207 17.68 19.37 6.06
C ASN A 207 17.27 20.20 7.29
N ASP A 208 16.19 20.97 7.21
CA ASP A 208 15.76 21.86 8.28
C ASP A 208 15.08 21.07 9.42
N TYR A 209 14.20 20.14 9.07
CA TYR A 209 13.35 19.42 10.02
C TYR A 209 13.97 18.11 10.54
N VAL A 210 14.96 17.55 9.84
CA VAL A 210 15.63 16.31 10.25
C VAL A 210 16.98 16.56 10.92
N LYS A 211 17.51 17.80 10.96
CA LYS A 211 18.77 18.10 11.67
C LYS A 211 18.57 18.79 13.02
N HIS A 212 17.44 19.45 13.28
CA HIS A 212 17.18 20.19 14.50
C HIS A 212 16.02 19.55 15.31
N ASP A 213 16.31 19.15 16.55
CA ASP A 213 15.68 18.03 17.26
C ASP A 213 14.26 18.25 17.85
N SER A 214 13.40 19.10 17.27
CA SER A 214 12.07 19.39 17.86
C SER A 214 10.98 19.93 16.91
N GLN A 215 11.10 19.78 15.59
CA GLN A 215 10.20 20.50 14.65
C GLN A 215 9.43 19.63 13.64
N VAL A 216 9.56 18.30 13.66
CA VAL A 216 8.80 17.47 12.71
C VAL A 216 7.30 17.66 12.96
N ILE A 217 6.58 18.03 11.91
CA ILE A 217 5.12 18.21 11.92
C ILE A 217 4.52 16.87 11.50
N GLU A 218 3.83 16.19 12.42
CA GLU A 218 3.28 14.84 12.20
C GLU A 218 2.38 14.81 10.97
N GLU A 219 1.57 15.86 10.79
CA GLU A 219 0.63 16.01 9.69
C GLU A 219 1.30 16.11 8.30
N GLU A 220 2.60 16.43 8.25
CA GLU A 220 3.36 16.51 7.01
C GLU A 220 4.01 15.17 6.62
N VAL A 221 4.15 14.23 7.56
CA VAL A 221 4.85 12.95 7.35
C VAL A 221 4.21 12.15 6.22
N GLU A 222 2.87 12.08 6.19
CA GLU A 222 2.13 11.39 5.13
C GLU A 222 2.44 11.99 3.75
N PHE A 223 2.38 13.32 3.65
CA PHE A 223 2.68 14.01 2.40
C PHE A 223 4.12 13.75 1.92
N ILE A 224 5.08 13.71 2.85
CA ILE A 224 6.48 13.45 2.53
C ILE A 224 6.69 11.99 2.07
N LEU A 225 5.97 11.03 2.65
CA LEU A 225 5.94 9.66 2.16
C LEU A 225 5.43 9.63 0.70
N GLU A 226 4.25 10.21 0.45
CA GLU A 226 3.60 10.18 -0.87
C GLU A 226 4.45 10.85 -1.97
N ILE A 227 5.06 11.99 -1.68
CA ILE A 227 5.92 12.68 -2.67
C ILE A 227 7.19 11.87 -2.94
N THR A 228 7.76 11.22 -1.92
CA THR A 228 8.93 10.35 -2.07
C THR A 228 8.59 9.15 -2.96
N SER A 229 7.48 8.46 -2.68
CA SER A 229 6.99 7.35 -3.50
C SER A 229 6.76 7.76 -4.96
N SER A 230 6.16 8.94 -5.14
CA SER A 230 5.90 9.50 -6.47
C SER A 230 7.18 9.79 -7.24
N PHE A 231 8.21 10.36 -6.59
CA PHE A 231 9.52 10.56 -7.22
C PHE A 231 10.14 9.23 -7.65
N MET A 232 10.21 8.26 -6.75
CA MET A 232 10.83 6.95 -7.01
C MET A 232 10.18 6.23 -8.19
N LYS A 233 8.85 6.11 -8.14
CA LYS A 233 8.07 5.51 -9.23
C LYS A 233 8.30 6.23 -10.55
N HIS A 234 8.39 7.55 -10.55
CA HIS A 234 8.62 8.33 -11.77
C HIS A 234 10.00 8.07 -12.37
N PHE A 235 11.06 8.08 -11.55
CA PHE A 235 12.43 7.79 -11.98
C PHE A 235 12.54 6.41 -12.63
N ILE A 236 11.99 5.38 -11.98
CA ILE A 236 12.05 4.00 -12.47
C ILE A 236 11.27 3.86 -13.78
N ARG A 237 10.07 4.45 -13.87
CA ARG A 237 9.30 4.45 -15.11
C ARG A 237 10.00 5.17 -16.26
N MET A 238 10.75 6.23 -15.99
CA MET A 238 11.57 6.88 -17.01
C MET A 238 12.74 6.00 -17.45
N LYS A 239 13.43 5.36 -16.49
CA LYS A 239 14.56 4.48 -16.77
C LYS A 239 14.17 3.25 -17.60
N ASN A 240 12.99 2.69 -17.35
CA ASN A 240 12.47 1.48 -18.00
C ASN A 240 11.77 1.73 -19.35
N ARG A 241 11.67 3.00 -19.80
CA ARG A 241 11.22 3.34 -21.16
C ARG A 241 12.34 3.18 -22.20
N ILE A 242 13.56 2.91 -21.76
CA ILE A 242 14.74 2.58 -22.56
C ILE A 242 14.82 1.07 -22.71
#